data_AF-A0A401G4N4-F1
#
_entry.id   AF-A0A401G4N4-F1
#
_cell.length_a   1.000
_cell.length_b   1.000
_cell.length_c   1.000
_cell.angle_alpha   90.00
_cell.angle_beta   90.00
_cell.angle_gamma   90.00
#
_symmetry.space_group_name_H-M   'P 1'
#
loop_
_entity.id
_entity.type
_entity.pdbx_description
1 polymer ?
#
loop_
_entity_poly.entity_id
_entity_poly.type
_entity_poly.pdbx_seq_one_letter_code
_entity_poly.pdbx_strand_id
1 'polypeptide(L)'
;MGLFGKRSRRKDRPDISDTEMATRLMGSKAGDETVTVRQLAEKVEKLSLICRAMWDILQEHHNVTEADLLRKTDLLKGQAGETCDDCGRVISRAHGKCLYCGAEARPGSVFDQL
;
A
#
# COMPACT_ATOMS: atom_id res chain seq x y z
N MET A 1 -5.49 -40.52 -68.19
CA MET A 1 -6.49 -39.44 -68.01
C MET A 1 -7.23 -39.68 -66.70
N GLY A 2 -7.32 -38.65 -65.84
CA GLY A 2 -8.15 -38.61 -64.61
C GLY A 2 -7.43 -39.08 -63.33
N LEU A 3 -7.53 -38.46 -62.15
CA LEU A 3 -8.27 -37.29 -61.65
C LEU A 3 -7.49 -36.71 -60.46
N PHE A 4 -7.15 -35.40 -60.50
CA PHE A 4 -6.54 -34.69 -59.39
C PHE A 4 -7.60 -34.41 -58.29
N GLY A 5 -7.41 -35.02 -57.12
CA GLY A 5 -8.21 -34.77 -55.92
C GLY A 5 -7.96 -33.36 -55.36
N LYS A 6 -9.00 -32.54 -55.32
CA LYS A 6 -8.97 -31.15 -54.84
C LYS A 6 -8.72 -31.12 -53.33
N ARG A 7 -7.58 -30.56 -52.90
CA ARG A 7 -7.29 -30.28 -51.49
C ARG A 7 -8.24 -29.18 -51.00
N SER A 8 -9.22 -29.57 -50.18
CA SER A 8 -10.09 -28.67 -49.44
C SER A 8 -9.28 -27.96 -48.35
N ARG A 9 -8.86 -26.71 -48.60
CA ARG A 9 -8.46 -25.79 -47.52
C ARG A 9 -9.74 -25.33 -46.84
N ARG A 10 -10.17 -26.02 -45.78
CA ARG A 10 -11.12 -25.44 -44.83
C ARG A 10 -10.41 -24.25 -44.20
N LYS A 11 -10.97 -23.06 -44.43
CA LYS A 11 -10.56 -21.81 -43.81
C LYS A 11 -11.16 -21.85 -42.40
N ASP A 12 -10.36 -22.26 -41.42
CA ASP A 12 -10.74 -22.24 -40.01
C ASP A 12 -11.09 -20.78 -39.65
N ARG A 13 -12.40 -20.50 -39.49
CA ARG A 13 -12.85 -19.25 -38.88
C ARG A 13 -12.50 -19.37 -37.40
N PRO A 14 -11.81 -18.38 -36.79
CA PRO A 14 -11.64 -18.37 -35.34
C PRO A 14 -13.03 -18.31 -34.69
N ASP A 15 -13.24 -19.20 -33.73
CA ASP A 15 -14.47 -19.35 -32.95
C ASP A 15 -14.65 -18.09 -32.09
N ILE A 16 -15.70 -17.31 -32.40
CA ILE A 16 -15.97 -16.00 -31.81
C ILE A 16 -16.26 -16.13 -30.30
N SER A 17 -16.61 -17.33 -29.83
CA SER A 17 -16.97 -17.61 -28.43
C SER A 17 -15.81 -17.45 -27.44
N ASP A 18 -14.58 -17.80 -27.83
CA ASP A 18 -13.42 -17.71 -26.95
C ASP A 18 -13.00 -16.25 -26.69
N THR A 19 -13.12 -15.39 -27.72
CA THR A 19 -12.87 -13.94 -27.61
C THR A 19 -13.85 -13.23 -26.69
N GLU A 20 -15.13 -13.64 -26.69
CA GLU A 20 -16.15 -13.05 -25.82
C GLU A 20 -15.94 -13.44 -24.36
N MET A 21 -15.53 -14.69 -24.08
CA MET A 21 -15.21 -15.13 -22.73
C MET A 21 -13.97 -14.43 -22.18
N ALA A 22 -12.91 -14.26 -22.99
CA ALA A 22 -11.71 -13.53 -22.59
C ALA A 22 -12.01 -12.04 -22.29
N THR A 23 -12.87 -11.40 -23.08
CA THR A 23 -13.26 -10.00 -22.89
C THR A 23 -14.10 -9.82 -21.61
N ARG A 24 -14.99 -10.77 -21.29
CA ARG A 24 -15.78 -10.76 -20.05
C ARG A 24 -14.92 -10.92 -18.79
N LEU A 25 -13.91 -11.80 -18.84
CA LEU A 25 -12.99 -12.03 -17.72
C LEU A 25 -12.04 -10.84 -17.48
N MET A 26 -11.67 -10.10 -18.53
CA MET A 26 -10.90 -8.86 -18.39
C MET A 26 -11.75 -7.71 -17.82
N GLY A 27 -13.01 -7.61 -18.23
CA GLY A 27 -13.95 -6.62 -17.69
C GLY A 27 -14.26 -6.81 -16.20
N SER A 28 -14.36 -8.06 -15.74
CA SER A 28 -14.60 -8.35 -14.31
C SER A 28 -13.40 -8.02 -13.42
N LYS A 29 -12.16 -8.31 -13.87
CA LYS A 29 -10.95 -7.95 -13.12
C LYS A 29 -10.74 -6.44 -13.01
N ALA A 30 -10.98 -5.70 -14.09
CA ALA A 30 -10.92 -4.24 -14.07
C ALA A 30 -11.99 -3.62 -13.16
N GLY A 31 -13.19 -4.24 -13.13
CA GLY A 31 -14.27 -3.86 -12.21
C GLY A 31 -13.88 -4.04 -10.74
N ASP A 32 -13.33 -5.20 -10.38
CA ASP A 32 -12.91 -5.47 -8.99
C ASP A 32 -11.80 -4.51 -8.52
N GLU A 33 -10.80 -4.24 -9.37
CA GLU A 33 -9.73 -3.31 -9.03
C GLU A 33 -10.28 -1.89 -8.78
N THR A 34 -11.19 -1.40 -9.62
CA THR A 34 -11.82 -0.09 -9.41
C THR A 34 -12.67 -0.03 -8.13
N VAL A 35 -13.32 -1.13 -7.75
CA VAL A 35 -14.09 -1.24 -6.51
C VAL A 35 -13.17 -1.19 -5.29
N THR A 36 -12.04 -1.90 -5.33
CA THR A 36 -11.06 -1.89 -4.22
C THR A 36 -10.44 -0.51 -4.00
N VAL A 37 -10.08 0.19 -5.09
CA VAL A 37 -9.53 1.56 -5.02
C VAL A 37 -10.56 2.52 -4.42
N ARG A 38 -11.83 2.42 -4.83
CA ARG A 38 -12.90 3.26 -4.27
C ARG A 38 -13.11 3.00 -2.77
N GLN A 39 -13.16 1.74 -2.36
CA GLN A 39 -13.30 1.38 -0.95
C GLN A 39 -12.10 1.86 -0.11
N LEU A 40 -10.90 1.82 -0.68
CA LEU A 40 -9.71 2.34 -0.01
C LEU A 40 -9.77 3.86 0.13
N ALA A 41 -10.20 4.57 -0.92
CA ALA A 41 -10.38 6.03 -0.89
C ALA A 41 -11.40 6.44 0.18
N GLU A 42 -12.55 5.75 0.26
CA GLU A 42 -13.58 5.98 1.29
C GLU A 42 -13.03 5.77 2.72
N LYS A 43 -12.20 4.73 2.92
CA LYS A 43 -11.55 4.47 4.20
C LYS A 43 -10.56 5.58 4.58
N VAL A 44 -9.77 6.05 3.62
CA VAL A 44 -8.81 7.15 3.82
C VAL A 44 -9.51 8.46 4.13
N GLU A 45 -10.60 8.77 3.44
CA GLU A 45 -11.41 9.96 3.71
C GLU A 45 -12.00 9.92 5.12
N LYS A 46 -12.60 8.77 5.51
CA LYS A 46 -13.14 8.57 6.85
C LYS A 46 -12.06 8.70 7.93
N LEU A 47 -10.88 8.12 7.72
CA LEU A 47 -9.76 8.26 8.64
C LEU A 47 -9.30 9.71 8.76
N SER A 48 -9.24 10.44 7.65
CA SER A 48 -8.86 11.85 7.63
C SER A 48 -9.83 12.71 8.44
N LEU A 49 -11.14 12.46 8.31
CA LEU A 49 -12.17 13.13 9.11
C LEU A 49 -12.03 12.83 10.61
N ILE A 50 -11.78 11.57 10.97
CA ILE A 50 -11.57 11.17 12.37
C ILE A 50 -10.32 11.83 12.95
N CYS A 51 -9.20 11.83 12.22
CA CYS A 51 -7.97 12.50 12.64
C CYS A 51 -8.18 14.00 12.83
N ARG A 52 -8.98 14.65 11.96
CA ARG A 52 -9.33 16.05 12.11
C ARG A 52 -10.18 16.30 13.36
N ALA A 53 -11.21 15.49 13.59
CA ALA A 53 -12.03 15.59 14.80
C ALA A 53 -11.22 15.37 16.09
N MET A 54 -10.29 14.40 16.08
CA MET A 54 -9.37 14.19 17.20
C MET A 54 -8.47 15.40 17.43
N TRP A 55 -7.99 16.04 16.36
CA TRP A 55 -7.17 17.25 16.46
C TRP A 55 -7.96 18.43 17.04
N ASP A 56 -9.20 18.64 16.60
CA ASP A 56 -10.05 19.71 17.12
C ASP A 56 -10.33 19.51 18.62
N ILE A 57 -10.66 18.29 19.06
CA ILE A 57 -10.81 17.94 20.49
C ILE A 57 -9.50 18.21 21.26
N LEU A 58 -8.35 17.85 20.69
CA LEU A 58 -7.06 18.08 21.34
C LEU A 58 -6.77 19.59 21.50
N GLN A 59 -7.09 20.42 20.51
CA GLN A 59 -6.93 21.88 20.63
C GLN A 59 -7.88 22.49 21.66
N GLU A 60 -9.11 21.98 21.77
CA GLU A 60 -10.09 22.50 22.73
C GLU A 60 -9.69 22.23 24.18
N HIS A 61 -9.11 21.05 24.45
CA HIS A 61 -8.77 20.62 25.81
C HIS A 61 -7.30 20.82 26.20
N HIS A 62 -6.43 21.03 25.22
CA HIS A 62 -5.00 21.20 25.43
C HIS A 62 -4.47 22.38 24.63
N ASN A 63 -3.51 23.11 25.21
CA ASN A 63 -2.88 24.28 24.57
C ASN A 63 -1.84 23.85 23.51
N VAL A 64 -2.22 22.95 22.62
CA VAL A 64 -1.38 22.38 21.56
C VAL A 64 -1.60 23.18 20.29
N THR A 65 -0.53 23.62 19.66
CA THR A 65 -0.61 24.44 18.45
C THR A 65 -0.47 23.60 17.19
N GLU A 66 -0.97 24.10 16.06
CA GLU A 66 -0.78 23.44 14.76
C GLU A 66 0.72 23.25 14.42
N ALA A 67 1.59 24.14 14.88
CA ALA A 67 3.03 24.00 14.76
C ALA A 67 3.58 22.77 15.51
N ASP A 68 2.99 22.42 16.66
CA ASP A 68 3.36 21.21 17.41
C ASP A 68 2.96 19.94 16.65
N LEU A 69 1.78 19.96 16.02
CA LEU A 69 1.32 18.85 15.19
C LEU A 69 2.21 18.64 13.96
N LEU A 70 2.54 19.71 13.24
CA LEU A 70 3.44 19.65 12.08
C LEU A 70 4.81 19.10 12.47
N ARG A 71 5.40 19.64 13.55
CA ARG A 71 6.69 19.16 14.09
C ARG A 71 6.65 17.67 14.42
N LYS A 72 5.59 17.19 15.07
CA LYS A 72 5.43 15.76 15.40
C LYS A 72 5.24 14.90 14.15
N THR A 73 4.50 15.39 13.17
CA THR A 73 4.29 14.69 11.89
C THR A 73 5.59 14.57 11.10
N ASP A 74 6.41 15.63 11.10
CA ASP A 74 7.72 15.63 10.45
C ASP A 74 8.71 14.69 11.15
N LEU A 75 8.69 14.61 12.48
CA LEU A 75 9.48 13.62 13.22
C LEU A 75 9.07 12.18 12.91
N LEU A 76 7.77 11.93 12.72
CA LEU A 76 7.26 10.60 12.34
C LEU A 76 7.62 10.23 10.90
N LYS A 77 7.59 11.20 9.97
CA LYS A 77 8.05 11.01 8.59
C LYS A 77 9.57 10.85 8.52
N GLY A 78 10.28 11.63 9.32
CA GLY A 78 11.72 11.62 9.47
C GLY A 78 12.14 10.71 10.60
N GLN A 79 11.93 9.39 10.48
CA GLN A 79 12.70 8.41 11.23
C GLN A 79 14.17 8.45 10.76
N ALA A 80 14.86 9.55 11.08
CA ALA A 80 16.31 9.53 11.22
C ALA A 80 16.62 8.45 12.26
N GLY A 81 17.50 7.53 11.92
CA GLY A 81 17.79 6.37 12.76
C GLY A 81 18.00 6.77 14.22
N GLU A 82 17.42 6.01 15.13
CA GLU A 82 17.67 6.20 16.55
C GLU A 82 19.12 5.89 16.84
N THR A 83 19.72 6.56 17.81
CA THR A 83 21.08 6.22 18.25
C THR A 83 21.01 5.01 19.18
N CYS A 84 21.86 4.01 18.94
CA CYS A 84 22.00 2.85 19.81
C CYS A 84 22.59 3.29 21.16
N ASP A 85 21.92 2.96 22.26
CA ASP A 85 22.37 3.32 23.62
C ASP A 85 23.72 2.70 23.99
N ASP A 86 24.06 1.51 23.45
CA ASP A 86 25.30 0.81 23.74
C ASP A 86 26.51 1.33 22.94
N CYS A 87 26.32 1.70 21.68
CA CYS A 87 27.44 2.05 20.79
C CYS A 87 27.38 3.47 20.21
N GLY A 88 26.33 4.24 20.52
CA GLY A 88 26.13 5.63 20.10
C GLY A 88 25.93 5.84 18.60
N ARG A 89 25.78 4.78 17.81
CA ARG A 89 25.64 4.86 16.35
C ARG A 89 24.18 4.95 15.94
N VAL A 90 23.91 5.70 14.87
CA VAL A 90 22.60 5.80 14.24
C VAL A 90 22.21 4.44 13.66
N ILE A 91 21.11 3.87 14.14
CA ILE A 91 20.52 2.60 13.74
C ILE A 91 19.12 2.81 13.17
N SER A 92 18.78 2.06 12.13
CA SER A 92 17.42 2.06 11.61
C SER A 92 16.52 1.19 12.49
N ARG A 93 15.35 1.70 12.88
CA ARG A 93 14.32 0.98 13.65
C ARG A 93 13.81 -0.29 12.97
N ALA A 94 14.01 -0.42 11.65
CA ALA A 94 13.60 -1.59 10.89
C ALA A 94 14.32 -2.89 11.34
N HIS A 95 15.50 -2.77 11.94
CA HIS A 95 16.22 -3.91 12.48
C HIS A 95 16.06 -3.92 14.00
N GLY A 96 15.41 -4.95 14.54
CA GLY A 96 15.26 -5.15 16.00
C GLY A 96 16.57 -5.35 16.77
N LYS A 97 17.72 -5.23 16.11
CA LYS A 97 19.07 -5.30 16.68
C LYS A 97 19.98 -4.27 16.02
N CYS A 98 20.88 -3.69 16.78
CA CYS A 98 21.94 -2.82 16.28
C CYS A 98 22.89 -3.62 15.37
N LEU A 99 23.03 -3.19 14.11
CA LEU A 99 23.93 -3.80 13.13
C LEU A 99 25.42 -3.69 13.50
N TYR A 100 25.78 -2.80 14.44
CA TYR A 100 27.17 -2.52 14.80
C TYR A 100 27.64 -3.26 16.06
N CYS A 101 26.85 -3.25 17.13
CA CYS A 101 27.22 -3.89 18.40
C CYS A 101 26.40 -5.12 18.74
N GLY A 102 25.32 -5.40 17.99
CA GLY A 102 24.45 -6.55 18.24
C GLY A 102 23.44 -6.37 19.39
N ALA A 103 23.43 -5.22 20.06
CA ALA A 103 22.46 -4.91 21.11
C ALA A 103 21.03 -4.91 20.57
N GLU A 104 20.06 -5.33 21.39
CA GLU A 104 18.65 -5.33 21.00
C GLU A 104 18.10 -3.90 20.95
N ALA A 105 17.45 -3.54 19.85
CA ALA A 105 16.82 -2.24 19.74
C ALA A 105 15.61 -2.21 20.67
N ARG A 106 15.55 -1.24 21.59
CA ARG A 106 14.37 -1.07 22.45
C ARG A 106 13.17 -0.77 21.55
N PRO A 107 12.03 -1.49 21.67
CA PRO A 107 10.85 -1.15 20.91
C PRO A 107 10.38 0.24 21.34
N GLY A 108 10.47 1.21 20.45
CA GLY A 108 10.22 2.60 20.74
C GLY A 108 8.74 2.97 20.91
N SER A 109 7.82 2.08 20.54
CA SER A 109 6.37 2.22 20.71
C SER A 109 5.63 0.90 20.39
N VAL A 110 4.43 0.72 20.93
CA VAL A 110 3.49 -0.36 20.54
C VAL A 110 3.14 -0.30 19.05
N PHE A 111 3.16 0.91 18.47
CA PHE A 111 2.91 1.10 17.03
C PHE A 111 4.10 0.74 16.15
N ASP A 112 5.31 0.58 16.71
CA ASP A 112 6.47 0.06 15.97
C ASP A 112 6.47 -1.49 15.91
N GLN A 113 5.53 -2.15 16.61
CA GLN A 113 5.40 -3.60 16.67
C GLN A 113 4.24 -4.17 15.82
N LEU A 114 3.44 -3.29 15.19
CA LEU A 114 2.33 -3.65 14.29
C LEU A 114 2.80 -3.70 12.84
#